data_AF-M9YMZ6-F1
#
_entry.id   AF-M9YMZ6-F1
#
_cell.length_a   1.000
_cell.length_b   1.000
_cell.length_c   1.000
_cell.angle_alpha   90.00
_cell.angle_beta   90.00
_cell.angle_gamma   90.00
#
_symmetry.space_group_name_H-M   'P 1'
#
loop_
_entity.id
_entity.type
_entity.pdbx_description
1 polymer ?
#
loop_
_entity_poly.entity_id
_entity_poly.type
_entity_poly.pdbx_seq_one_letter_code
_entity_poly.pdbx_strand_id
1 'polypeptide(L)' 'MHVTIRPIVSPRDRWTVQLDRFAVPFRSEHEARQFASRLENRLKAPHSWPRNER' A
#
# COMPACT_ATOMS: atom_id res chain seq x y z
N MET A 1 -8.07 6.42 -6.63
CA MET A 1 -7.11 5.95 -5.61
C MET A 1 -5.83 5.54 -6.33
N HIS A 2 -4.71 6.19 -6.02
CA HIS A 2 -3.41 5.87 -6.62
C HIS A 2 -2.47 5.28 -5.57
N VAL A 3 -1.79 4.18 -5.92
CA VAL A 3 -0.76 3.54 -5.09
C VAL A 3 0.60 3.89 -5.66
N THR A 4 1.51 4.38 -4.81
CA THR A 4 2.90 4.70 -5.20
C THR A 4 3.88 4.10 -4.20
N ILE A 5 5.00 3.57 -4.69
CA ILE A 5 6.09 3.05 -3.85
C ILE A 5 7.21 4.08 -3.87
N ARG A 6 7.68 4.48 -2.69
CA ARG A 6 8.78 5.45 -2.55
C ARG A 6 9.84 4.90 -1.59
N PRO A 7 11.14 5.06 -1.91
CA PRO A 7 12.19 4.81 -0.94
C PRO A 7 12.13 5.87 0.16
N ILE A 8 12.38 5.46 1.41
CA ILE A 8 12.51 6.38 2.55
C ILE A 8 13.89 6.23 3.18
N VAL A 9 14.48 7.36 3.55
CA VAL A 9 15.79 7.40 4.20
C VAL A 9 15.56 7.29 5.70
N SER A 10 15.34 6.07 6.18
CA SER A 10 15.27 5.80 7.61
C SER A 10 16.09 4.56 7.97
N PRO A 11 16.70 4.51 9.17
CA PRO A 11 17.58 3.41 9.56
C PRO A 11 16.84 2.07 9.78
N ARG A 12 15.50 2.07 9.88
CA ARG A 12 14.69 0.87 10.13
C ARG A 12 13.78 0.48 8.96
N ASP A 13 13.22 1.46 8.28
CA ASP A 13 12.27 1.26 7.18
C ASP A 13 12.85 1.92 5.92
N ARG A 14 13.03 1.15 4.86
CA ARG A 14 13.69 1.61 3.62
C ARG A 14 12.70 1.93 2.52
N TRP A 15 11.46 1.46 2.66
CA TRP A 15 10.43 1.53 1.64
C TRP A 15 9.10 1.97 2.24
N THR A 16 8.29 2.65 1.45
CA THR A 16 6.94 3.07 1.87
C THR A 16 5.99 2.91 0.69
N VAL A 17 4.83 2.30 0.97
CA VAL A 17 3.71 2.25 0.02
C VAL A 17 2.73 3.35 0.43
N GLN A 18 2.49 4.30 -0.46
CA GLN A 18 1.57 5.40 -0.26
C GLN A 18 0.28 5.18 -1.06
N LEU A 19 -0.85 5.20 -0.36
CA LEU A 19 -2.20 5.19 -0.92
C LEU A 19 -2.88 6.51 -0.55
N ASP A 20 -2.99 7.43 -1.50
CA ASP A 20 -3.48 8.80 -1.27
C ASP A 20 -2.76 9.47 -0.07
N ARG A 21 -3.46 9.59 1.09
CA ARG A 21 -2.92 10.17 2.34
C ARG A 21 -2.35 9.16 3.33
N PHE A 22 -2.49 7.86 3.06
CA PHE A 22 -2.00 6.79 3.91
C PHE A 22 -0.61 6.35 3.46
N ALA A 23 0.34 6.28 4.38
CA ALA A 23 1.69 5.80 4.13
C ALA A 23 1.98 4.60 5.04
N VAL A 24 2.36 3.47 4.44
CA VAL A 24 2.69 2.23 5.16
C VAL A 24 4.19 1.94 4.96
N PRO A 25 5.02 1.98 6.01
CA PRO A 25 6.45 1.71 5.92
C PRO A 25 6.74 0.21 5.85
N PHE A 26 7.82 -0.15 5.15
CA PHE A 26 8.32 -1.50 4.96
C PHE A 26 9.85 -1.55 5.07
N ARG A 27 10.37 -2.69 5.54
CA ARG A 27 11.80 -2.93 5.69
C ARG A 27 12.46 -3.43 4.40
N SER A 28 11.69 -4.07 3.53
CA SER A 28 12.14 -4.64 2.26
C SER A 28 11.31 -4.15 1.07
N GLU A 29 11.95 -4.00 -0.07
CA GLU A 29 11.31 -3.62 -1.33
C GLU A 29 10.34 -4.71 -1.80
N HIS A 30 10.70 -5.98 -1.59
CA HIS A 30 9.88 -7.12 -2.00
C HIS A 30 8.55 -7.12 -1.25
N GLU A 31 8.57 -6.90 0.07
CA GLU A 31 7.36 -6.81 0.89
C GLU A 31 6.50 -5.60 0.48
N ALA A 32 7.13 -4.44 0.23
CA ALA A 32 6.43 -3.25 -0.25
C ALA A 32 5.74 -3.50 -1.60
N ARG A 33 6.42 -4.17 -2.55
CA ARG A 33 5.85 -4.52 -3.85
C ARG A 33 4.70 -5.52 -3.75
N GLN A 34 4.85 -6.58 -2.94
CA GLN A 34 3.77 -7.55 -2.73
C GLN A 34 2.54 -6.90 -2.11
N PHE A 35 2.75 -6.01 -1.13
CA PHE A 35 1.66 -5.26 -0.51
C PHE A 35 0.97 -4.33 -1.51
N ALA A 36 1.74 -3.56 -2.28
CA ALA A 36 1.20 -2.67 -3.31
C ALA A 36 0.38 -3.44 -4.34
N SER A 37 0.88 -4.57 -4.85
CA SER A 37 0.16 -5.41 -5.81
C SER A 37 -1.17 -5.95 -5.26
N ARG A 38 -1.17 -6.46 -4.02
CA ARG A 38 -2.42 -6.89 -3.34
C ARG A 38 -3.40 -5.74 -3.18
N LEU A 39 -2.90 -4.56 -2.81
CA LEU A 39 -3.72 -3.38 -2.61
C LEU A 39 -4.36 -2.92 -3.93
N GLU A 40 -3.57 -2.83 -5.00
CA GLU A 40 -4.08 -2.49 -6.34
C GLU A 40 -5.12 -3.49 -6.85
N ASN A 41 -4.89 -4.80 -6.64
CA ASN A 41 -5.86 -5.83 -7.01
C ASN A 41 -7.18 -5.67 -6.25
N ARG A 42 -7.15 -5.33 -4.96
CA ARG A 42 -8.36 -5.04 -4.17
C ARG A 42 -9.07 -3.78 -4.65
N LEU A 43 -8.33 -2.73 -5.02
CA LEU A 43 -8.89 -1.49 -5.54
C LEU A 43 -9.60 -1.69 -6.89
N LYS A 44 -9.06 -2.57 -7.74
CA LYS A 44 -9.60 -2.88 -9.08
C LYS A 44 -10.66 -3.97 -9.08
N ALA A 45 -10.83 -4.69 -7.99
CA ALA A 45 -11.74 -5.81 -7.94
C ALA A 45 -13.19 -5.32 -8.13
N PRO A 46 -14.01 -6.04 -8.91
CA PRO A 46 -15.38 -5.63 -9.26
C PRO A 46 -16.37 -5.79 -8.10
N HIS A 47 -15.92 -6.29 -6.95
CA HIS A 47 -16.76 -6.44 -5.77
C HIS A 47 -16.95 -5.09 -5.05
N SER A 48 -18.16 -4.85 -4.54
CA SER A 48 -18.43 -3.66 -3.73
C SER A 48 -17.57 -3.67 -2.47
N TRP A 49 -17.11 -2.49 -2.08
CA TRP A 49 -16.44 -2.29 -0.80
C TRP A 49 -17.34 -2.77 0.33
N PRO A 50 -16.80 -3.42 1.38
CA PRO A 50 -17.58 -3.77 2.55
C PRO A 50 -18.26 -2.51 3.07
N ARG A 51 -19.59 -2.51 3.05
CA ARG A 51 -20.37 -1.40 3.59
C ARG A 51 -20.06 -1.36 5.08
N ASN A 52 -19.59 -0.22 5.55
CA ASN A 52 -19.31 -0.02 6.97
C ASN A 52 -20.65 0.10 7.70
N GLU A 53 -21.33 -1.01 7.90
CA GLU A 53 -22.49 -1.13 8.79
C GLU A 53 -21.95 -1.07 10.22
N ARG A 54 -21.91 0.16 10.74
CA ARG A 54 -21.80 0.41 12.18
C ARG A 54 -23.17 0.35 12.80
#